data_AF-A0A072P742-F1
#
_entry.id   AF-A0A072P742-F1
#
_cell.length_a   1.000
_cell.length_b   1.000
_cell.length_c   1.000
_cell.angle_alpha   90.00
_cell.angle_beta   90.00
_cell.angle_gamma   90.00
#
_symmetry.space_group_name_H-M   'P 1'
#
loop_
_entity.id
_entity.type
_entity.pdbx_description
1 polymer ?
#
loop_
_entity_poly.entity_id
_entity_poly.type
_entity_poly.pdbx_seq_one_letter_code
_entity_poly.pdbx_strand_id
1 'polypeptide(L)'
;MGLVLSDEDLSAVHAFDISMGTVLSLMNDYFSWAMEAGQDTDRVRNGVHVLMKQHGLSADVARSTLLGMMVEEEAHAVRLREHCLRGSVSDGLHQYIEAMELYVGGASFWTATAPRYQMVEVNLH
;
A
#
# COMPACT_ATOMS: atom_id res chain seq x y z
N MET A 1 -17.53 9.69 -7.93
CA MET A 1 -18.60 8.76 -7.51
C MET A 1 -19.82 9.46 -6.90
N GLY A 2 -19.70 10.64 -6.28
CA GLY A 2 -20.88 11.29 -5.66
C GLY A 2 -21.51 10.47 -4.52
N LEU A 3 -20.75 9.52 -3.99
CA LEU A 3 -21.17 8.59 -2.97
C LEU A 3 -21.01 9.25 -1.59
N VAL A 4 -22.03 9.10 -0.75
CA VAL A 4 -22.00 9.49 0.66
C VAL A 4 -22.38 8.26 1.46
N LEU A 5 -21.45 7.79 2.29
CA LEU A 5 -21.69 6.67 3.20
C LEU A 5 -22.40 7.17 4.46
N SER A 6 -23.22 6.30 5.05
CA SER A 6 -23.77 6.54 6.39
C SER A 6 -22.67 6.43 7.46
N ASP A 7 -22.90 6.97 8.65
CA ASP A 7 -21.94 6.83 9.76
C ASP A 7 -21.74 5.35 10.15
N GLU A 8 -22.78 4.53 10.00
CA GLU A 8 -22.70 3.08 10.21
C GLU A 8 -21.79 2.41 9.17
N ASP A 9 -21.97 2.72 7.88
CA ASP A 9 -21.13 2.18 6.81
C ASP A 9 -19.68 2.65 6.94
N LEU A 10 -19.45 3.93 7.30
CA LEU A 10 -18.11 4.47 7.56
C LEU A 10 -17.43 3.73 8.73
N SER A 11 -18.18 3.47 9.80
CA SER A 11 -17.67 2.71 10.94
C SER A 11 -17.33 1.27 10.55
N ALA A 12 -18.19 0.63 9.75
CA ALA A 12 -18.01 -0.74 9.30
C ALA A 12 -16.75 -0.91 8.43
N VAL A 13 -16.47 0.06 7.54
CA VAL A 13 -15.35 -0.03 6.59
C VAL A 13 -14.02 0.50 7.15
N HIS A 14 -14.02 1.14 8.30
CA HIS A 14 -12.85 1.85 8.82
C HIS A 14 -11.56 0.99 8.90
N ALA A 15 -11.68 -0.24 9.39
CA ALA A 15 -10.53 -1.14 9.48
C ALA A 15 -10.01 -1.56 8.09
N PHE A 16 -10.92 -1.79 7.14
CA PHE A 16 -10.56 -2.07 5.75
C PHE A 16 -9.85 -0.88 5.11
N ASP A 17 -10.33 0.34 5.33
CA ASP A 17 -9.72 1.56 4.80
C ASP A 17 -8.30 1.77 5.32
N ILE A 18 -8.08 1.54 6.62
CA ILE A 18 -6.73 1.60 7.20
C ILE A 18 -5.82 0.56 6.53
N SER A 19 -6.30 -0.69 6.41
CA SER A 19 -5.54 -1.78 5.78
C SER A 19 -5.15 -1.46 4.33
N MET A 20 -6.09 -0.96 3.54
CA MET A 20 -5.85 -0.53 2.15
C MET A 20 -4.87 0.65 2.08
N GLY A 21 -4.96 1.61 3.00
CA GLY A 21 -3.99 2.71 3.13
C GLY A 21 -2.59 2.24 3.51
N THR A 22 -2.48 1.21 4.35
CA THR A 22 -1.21 0.57 4.71
C THR A 22 -0.60 -0.13 3.51
N VAL A 23 -1.38 -0.90 2.73
CA VAL A 23 -0.92 -1.52 1.47
C VAL A 23 -0.33 -0.46 0.53
N LEU A 24 -1.05 0.65 0.30
CA LEU A 24 -0.58 1.74 -0.55
C LEU A 24 0.76 2.33 -0.09
N SER A 25 0.91 2.48 1.23
CA SER A 25 2.10 3.08 1.84
C SER A 25 3.31 2.14 1.73
N LEU A 26 3.14 0.86 2.07
CA LEU A 26 4.19 -0.16 1.95
C LEU A 26 4.63 -0.37 0.50
N MET A 27 3.67 -0.35 -0.41
CA MET A 27 3.90 -0.46 -1.85
C MET A 27 4.71 0.73 -2.37
N ASN A 28 4.35 1.95 -1.96
CA ASN A 28 5.11 3.15 -2.30
C ASN A 28 6.56 3.03 -1.81
N ASP A 29 6.76 2.71 -0.52
CA ASP A 29 8.09 2.56 0.08
C ASP A 29 8.93 1.50 -0.64
N TYR A 30 8.32 0.38 -1.03
CA TYR A 30 9.00 -0.73 -1.71
C TYR A 30 9.56 -0.33 -3.08
N PHE A 31 8.77 0.37 -3.90
CA PHE A 31 9.14 0.78 -5.25
C PHE A 31 9.95 2.09 -5.26
N SER A 32 9.68 3.01 -4.33
CA SER A 32 10.39 4.29 -4.23
C SER A 32 11.80 4.16 -3.63
N TRP A 33 12.08 3.07 -2.92
CA TRP A 33 13.36 2.85 -2.26
C TRP A 33 14.57 3.08 -3.16
N ALA A 34 14.53 2.61 -4.41
CA ALA A 34 15.62 2.80 -5.36
C ALA A 34 15.99 4.27 -5.58
N MET A 35 14.99 5.16 -5.57
CA MET A 35 15.14 6.59 -5.74
C MET A 35 15.52 7.30 -4.43
N GLU A 36 15.10 6.76 -3.29
CA GLU A 36 15.25 7.39 -1.98
C GLU A 36 16.55 6.99 -1.26
N ALA A 37 17.08 5.80 -1.54
CA ALA A 37 18.29 5.28 -0.90
C ALA A 37 19.53 6.16 -1.13
N GLY A 38 19.58 6.86 -2.26
CA GLY A 38 20.67 7.76 -2.65
C GLY A 38 20.43 9.23 -2.34
N GLN A 39 19.29 9.61 -1.74
CA GLN A 39 19.02 11.01 -1.44
C GLN A 39 19.80 11.44 -0.19
N ASP A 40 20.55 12.53 -0.33
CA ASP A 40 21.31 13.13 0.77
C ASP A 40 20.36 13.93 1.67
N THR A 41 19.58 13.20 2.47
CA THR A 41 18.66 13.76 3.46
C THR A 41 18.96 13.16 4.82
N ASP A 42 18.82 13.97 5.86
CA ASP A 42 18.98 13.56 7.25
C ASP A 42 17.83 12.65 7.74
N ARG A 43 16.76 12.49 6.96
CA ARG A 43 15.54 11.77 7.33
C ARG A 43 14.90 11.04 6.15
N VAL A 44 15.40 9.83 5.86
CA VAL A 44 14.71 8.90 4.97
C VAL A 44 13.50 8.30 5.69
N ARG A 45 12.29 8.71 5.29
CA ARG A 45 11.01 8.20 5.82
C ARG A 45 10.47 7.09 4.91
N ASN A 46 11.13 5.94 4.96
CA ASN A 46 10.81 4.77 4.15
C ASN A 46 10.89 3.50 5.00
N GLY A 47 9.92 2.61 4.86
CA GLY A 47 9.84 1.34 5.58
C GLY A 47 11.09 0.48 5.45
N VAL A 48 11.76 0.46 4.28
CA VAL A 48 13.03 -0.26 4.09
C VAL A 48 14.09 0.30 5.03
N HIS A 49 14.24 1.62 5.10
CA HIS A 49 15.22 2.26 5.99
C HIS A 49 14.91 1.98 7.47
N VAL A 50 13.63 2.03 7.84
CA VAL A 50 13.19 1.72 9.21
C VAL A 50 13.55 0.28 9.58
N LEU A 51 13.26 -0.69 8.72
CA LEU A 51 13.58 -2.11 8.93
C LEU A 51 15.09 -2.35 9.05
N MET A 52 15.90 -1.68 8.22
CA MET A 52 17.36 -1.73 8.34
C MET A 52 17.85 -1.22 9.69
N LYS A 53 17.32 -0.07 10.15
CA LYS A 53 17.73 0.55 11.41
C LYS A 53 17.26 -0.22 12.65
N GLN A 54 16.04 -0.72 12.65
CA GLN A 54 15.44 -1.39 13.80
C GLN A 54 15.94 -2.83 13.96
N HIS A 55 16.18 -3.53 12.86
CA HIS A 55 16.49 -4.97 12.87
C HIS A 55 17.88 -5.32 12.35
N GLY A 56 18.68 -4.33 11.93
CA GLY A 56 20.04 -4.57 11.43
C GLY A 56 20.09 -5.33 10.10
N LEU A 57 19.02 -5.26 9.31
CA LEU A 57 18.90 -5.97 8.04
C LEU A 57 19.70 -5.28 6.93
N SER A 58 20.16 -6.05 5.94
CA SER A 58 20.63 -5.48 4.68
C SER A 58 19.45 -4.86 3.91
N ALA A 59 19.72 -3.97 2.96
CA ALA A 59 18.68 -3.34 2.15
C ALA A 59 17.82 -4.38 1.41
N ASP A 60 18.43 -5.41 0.81
CA ASP A 60 17.71 -6.46 0.08
C ASP A 60 16.82 -7.30 0.99
N VAL A 61 17.30 -7.63 2.18
CA VAL A 61 16.50 -8.36 3.18
C VAL A 61 15.37 -7.48 3.69
N ALA A 62 15.63 -6.21 4.01
CA ALA A 62 14.60 -5.26 4.44
C ALA A 62 13.51 -5.05 3.37
N ARG A 63 13.88 -4.92 2.09
CA ARG A 63 12.91 -4.86 0.98
C ARG A 63 12.07 -6.12 0.87
N SER A 64 12.70 -7.30 0.98
CA SER A 64 11.99 -8.58 0.93
C SER A 64 11.03 -8.73 2.11
N THR A 65 11.44 -8.30 3.30
CA THR A 65 10.57 -8.25 4.49
C THR A 65 9.39 -7.30 4.28
N LEU A 66 9.63 -6.10 3.74
CA LEU A 66 8.57 -5.12 3.45
C LEU A 66 7.53 -5.67 2.45
N LEU A 67 8.00 -6.38 1.42
CA LEU A 67 7.12 -7.09 0.47
C LEU A 67 6.28 -8.16 1.18
N GLY A 68 6.88 -8.93 2.08
CA GLY A 68 6.14 -9.91 2.89
C GLY A 68 5.03 -9.25 3.73
N MET A 69 5.35 -8.14 4.40
CA MET A 69 4.37 -7.36 5.18
C MET A 69 3.23 -6.83 4.29
N MET A 70 3.54 -6.36 3.09
CA MET A 70 2.52 -5.90 2.13
C MET A 70 1.57 -7.03 1.73
N VAL A 71 2.09 -8.22 1.39
CA VAL A 71 1.28 -9.39 1.03
C VAL A 71 0.41 -9.86 2.20
N GLU A 72 0.94 -9.84 3.42
CA GLU A 72 0.16 -10.17 4.62
C GLU A 72 -0.97 -9.16 4.87
N GLU A 73 -0.71 -7.87 4.66
CA GLU A 73 -1.71 -6.82 4.81
C GLU A 73 -2.78 -6.89 3.71
N GLU A 74 -2.41 -7.21 2.46
CA GLU A 74 -3.39 -7.46 1.39
C GLU A 74 -4.32 -8.64 1.75
N ALA A 75 -3.77 -9.73 2.26
CA ALA A 75 -4.56 -10.87 2.72
C ALA A 75 -5.48 -10.48 3.91
N HIS A 76 -5.01 -9.58 4.78
CA HIS A 76 -5.81 -9.02 5.87
C HIS A 76 -6.96 -8.15 5.36
N ALA A 77 -6.70 -7.26 4.39
CA ALA A 77 -7.70 -6.44 3.73
C ALA A 77 -8.82 -7.29 3.11
N VAL A 78 -8.48 -8.41 2.47
CA VAL A 78 -9.47 -9.35 1.91
C VAL A 78 -10.39 -9.91 3.00
N ARG A 79 -9.86 -10.30 4.15
CA ARG A 79 -10.68 -10.79 5.28
C ARG A 79 -11.56 -9.68 5.87
N LEU A 80 -11.05 -8.45 5.93
CA LEU A 80 -11.81 -7.29 6.39
C LEU A 80 -12.94 -6.95 5.42
N ARG A 81 -12.68 -6.98 4.12
CA ARG A 81 -13.69 -6.84 3.07
C ARG A 81 -14.80 -7.87 3.24
N GLU A 82 -14.44 -9.14 3.36
CA GLU A 82 -15.41 -10.21 3.59
C GLU A 82 -16.24 -9.92 4.83
N HIS A 83 -15.62 -9.44 5.92
CA HIS A 83 -16.34 -9.03 7.13
C HIS A 83 -17.31 -7.89 6.87
N CYS A 84 -16.88 -6.82 6.19
CA CYS A 84 -17.71 -5.65 5.90
C CYS A 84 -18.95 -6.05 5.09
N LEU A 85 -18.81 -7.03 4.19
CA LEU A 85 -19.86 -7.52 3.30
C LEU A 85 -20.70 -8.66 3.89
N ARG A 86 -20.56 -8.99 5.18
CA ARG A 86 -21.37 -10.03 5.82
C ARG A 86 -22.80 -9.56 6.05
N GLY A 87 -23.76 -10.27 5.48
CA GLY A 87 -25.20 -10.02 5.68
C GLY A 87 -25.77 -9.04 4.67
N SER A 88 -26.83 -8.34 5.06
CA SER A 88 -27.43 -7.29 4.21
C SER A 88 -26.65 -5.99 4.42
N VAL A 89 -25.97 -5.52 3.37
CA VAL A 89 -25.21 -4.27 3.37
C VAL A 89 -25.85 -3.25 2.43
N SER A 90 -25.51 -1.97 2.60
CA SER A 90 -25.97 -0.92 1.68
C SER A 90 -25.27 -1.04 0.32
N ASP A 91 -25.98 -0.69 -0.77
CA ASP A 91 -25.38 -0.62 -2.11
C ASP A 91 -24.18 0.35 -2.14
N GLY A 92 -24.26 1.41 -1.32
CA GLY A 92 -23.20 2.40 -1.19
C GLY A 92 -21.92 1.81 -0.62
N LEU A 93 -22.01 1.02 0.45
CA LEU A 93 -20.85 0.33 1.03
C LEU A 93 -20.23 -0.66 0.05
N HIS A 94 -21.06 -1.41 -0.69
CA HIS A 94 -20.56 -2.33 -1.71
C HIS A 94 -19.78 -1.59 -2.80
N GLN A 95 -20.36 -0.51 -3.34
CA GLN A 95 -19.71 0.31 -4.37
C GLN A 95 -18.42 0.97 -3.87
N TYR A 96 -18.38 1.38 -2.60
CA TYR A 96 -17.18 1.97 -1.99
C TYR A 96 -16.04 0.96 -1.91
N ILE A 97 -16.32 -0.25 -1.42
CA ILE A 97 -15.33 -1.33 -1.32
C ILE A 97 -14.77 -1.68 -2.70
N GLU A 98 -15.62 -1.87 -3.69
CA GLU A 98 -15.18 -2.14 -5.08
C GLU A 98 -14.30 -1.02 -5.63
N ALA A 99 -14.67 0.24 -5.37
CA ALA A 99 -13.89 1.39 -5.81
C ALA A 99 -12.52 1.45 -5.14
N MET A 100 -12.43 1.10 -3.85
CA MET A 100 -11.16 1.03 -3.12
C MET A 100 -10.27 -0.10 -3.63
N GLU A 101 -10.83 -1.29 -3.91
CA GLU A 101 -10.08 -2.40 -4.51
C GLU A 101 -9.51 -2.02 -5.89
N LEU A 102 -10.32 -1.37 -6.74
CA LEU A 102 -9.88 -0.87 -8.03
C LEU A 102 -8.83 0.23 -7.91
N TYR A 103 -9.00 1.16 -6.96
CA TYR A 103 -8.06 2.24 -6.72
C TYR A 103 -6.70 1.71 -6.27
N VAL A 104 -6.67 0.84 -5.26
CA VAL A 104 -5.42 0.27 -4.75
C VAL A 104 -4.76 -0.63 -5.81
N GLY A 105 -5.53 -1.49 -6.49
CA GLY A 105 -4.99 -2.31 -7.58
C GLY A 105 -4.41 -1.46 -8.71
N GLY A 106 -5.09 -0.37 -9.09
CA GLY A 106 -4.61 0.58 -10.09
C GLY A 106 -3.35 1.33 -9.63
N ALA A 107 -3.31 1.76 -8.37
CA ALA A 107 -2.15 2.41 -7.78
C ALA A 107 -0.94 1.47 -7.70
N SER A 108 -1.15 0.19 -7.35
CA SER A 108 -0.11 -0.85 -7.36
C SER A 108 0.45 -1.06 -8.76
N PHE A 109 -0.41 -1.20 -9.77
CA PHE A 109 0.02 -1.32 -11.16
C PHE A 109 0.78 -0.09 -11.64
N TRP A 110 0.26 1.12 -11.34
CA TRP A 110 0.93 2.35 -11.71
C TRP A 110 2.30 2.47 -11.05
N THR A 111 2.42 2.21 -9.75
CA THR A 111 3.69 2.33 -9.03
C THR A 111 4.74 1.34 -9.57
N ALA A 112 4.32 0.12 -9.94
CA ALA A 112 5.21 -0.88 -10.52
C ALA A 112 5.69 -0.54 -11.95
N THR A 113 4.92 0.26 -12.70
CA THR A 113 5.17 0.51 -14.14
C THR A 113 5.51 1.96 -14.47
N ALA A 114 5.30 2.89 -13.54
CA ALA A 114 5.47 4.31 -13.80
C ALA A 114 6.97 4.66 -13.96
N PRO A 115 7.31 5.51 -14.95
CA PRO A 115 8.69 5.97 -15.15
C PRO A 115 9.33 6.60 -13.92
N ARG A 116 8.52 7.13 -12.99
CA ARG A 116 8.99 7.72 -11.72
C ARG A 116 9.85 6.74 -10.90
N TYR A 117 9.53 5.45 -10.94
CA TYR A 117 10.16 4.42 -10.12
C TYR A 117 11.11 3.53 -10.92
N GLN A 118 11.08 3.63 -12.25
CA GLN A 118 12.01 2.94 -13.12
C GLN A 118 13.30 3.77 -13.21
N MET A 119 14.30 3.41 -12.40
CA MET A 119 15.65 3.91 -12.63
C MET A 119 16.12 3.39 -13.98
N VAL A 120 16.18 4.27 -14.97
CA VAL A 120 16.93 3.99 -16.20
C VAL A 120 18.38 3.95 -15.78
N GLU A 121 19.01 2.77 -15.82
CA GLU A 121 20.47 2.70 -15.88
C GLU A 121 20.89 3.47 -17.13
N VAL A 122 21.30 4.72 -16.94
CA VAL A 122 22.02 5.44 -17.98
C VAL A 122 23.38 4.75 -18.04
N ASN A 123 23.50 3.77 -18.95
CA ASN A 123 24.77 3.18 -19.33
C ASN A 123 25.66 4.30 -19.86
N LEU A 124 26.49 4.85 -18.97
CA LEU A 124 27.60 5.72 -19.33
C LEU A 124 28.72 4.79 -19.81
N HIS A 125 28.70 4.50 -21.12
CA HIS A 125 29.87 4.01 -21.86
C HIS A 125 30.71 5.18 -22.34
#